data_AF-A0A2Z6RWE3-F1
#
_entry.id   AF-A0A2Z6RWE3-F1
#
_cell.length_a   1.000
_cell.length_b   1.000
_cell.length_c   1.000
_cell.angle_alpha   90.00
_cell.angle_beta   90.00
_cell.angle_gamma   90.00
#
_symmetry.space_group_name_H-M   'P 1'
#
loop_
_entity.id
_entity.type
_entity.pdbx_description
1 polymer ?
#
loop_
_entity_poly.entity_id
_entity_poly.type
_entity_poly.pdbx_seq_one_letter_code
_entity_poly.pdbx_strand_id
1 'polypeptide(L)' 'MKFAVKEWTELISDPISLGEWDQRIFKHDDLPAVKDKLSITLRLKLRRHGSSWITIFHKGTKQLVSTPGL' A
#
# COMPACT_ATOMS: atom_id res chain seq x y z
N MET A 1 -13.78 12.80 -0.63
CA MET A 1 -13.21 14.05 -1.18
C MET A 1 -11.70 13.90 -1.09
N LYS A 2 -10.94 13.90 -2.20
CA LYS A 2 -9.47 13.73 -2.14
C LYS A 2 -8.84 15.10 -1.86
N PHE A 3 -8.12 15.23 -0.77
CA PHE A 3 -7.33 16.43 -0.48
C PHE A 3 -5.95 16.27 -1.11
N ALA A 4 -5.65 17.09 -2.11
CA ALA A 4 -4.30 17.23 -2.65
C ALA A 4 -3.70 18.50 -2.05
N VAL A 5 -2.96 18.37 -0.95
CA VAL A 5 -2.01 19.39 -0.54
C VAL A 5 -0.76 19.14 -1.41
N LYS A 6 -0.11 20.20 -1.93
CA LYS A 6 1.00 20.12 -2.90
C LYS A 6 2.17 19.17 -2.52
N GLU A 7 2.19 18.63 -1.31
CA GLU A 7 3.28 17.81 -0.75
C GLU A 7 2.91 16.34 -0.55
N TRP A 8 1.62 15.96 -0.49
CA TRP A 8 1.20 14.57 -0.29
C TRP A 8 -0.22 14.30 -0.78
N THR A 9 -0.50 13.06 -1.14
CA THR A 9 -1.83 12.61 -1.59
C THR A 9 -2.34 11.49 -0.69
N GLU A 10 -3.53 11.68 -0.14
CA GLU A 10 -4.21 10.64 0.62
C GLU A 10 -4.92 9.66 -0.32
N LEU A 11 -4.50 8.40 -0.29
CA LEU A 11 -5.10 7.34 -1.12
C LEU A 11 -6.23 6.60 -0.39
N ILE A 12 -6.21 6.63 0.95
CA ILE A 12 -7.20 6.03 1.84
C ILE A 12 -7.60 7.09 2.86
N SER A 13 -8.71 7.79 2.62
CA SER A 13 -9.21 8.83 3.52
C SER A 13 -9.95 8.26 4.73
N ASP A 14 -10.62 7.12 4.53
CA ASP A 14 -11.45 6.49 5.54
C ASP A 14 -10.88 5.10 5.90
N PRO A 15 -10.99 4.66 7.15
CA PRO A 15 -10.54 3.32 7.54
C PRO A 15 -11.19 2.24 6.68
N ILE A 16 -10.37 1.41 6.04
CA ILE A 16 -10.82 0.25 5.29
C ILE A 16 -10.55 -1.03 6.10
N SER A 17 -11.44 -2.01 5.95
CA SER A 17 -11.23 -3.37 6.45
C SER A 17 -10.91 -4.27 5.26
N LEU A 18 -9.86 -5.08 5.39
CA LEU A 18 -9.46 -6.07 4.40
C LEU A 18 -9.56 -7.46 5.04
N GLY A 19 -10.28 -8.36 4.40
CA GLY A 19 -10.24 -9.79 4.70
C GLY A 19 -8.97 -10.45 4.17
N GLU A 20 -8.83 -11.76 4.38
CA GLU A 20 -7.60 -12.51 4.07
C GLU A 20 -7.24 -12.48 2.57
N TRP A 21 -8.24 -12.37 1.71
CA TRP A 21 -8.10 -12.37 0.26
C TRP A 21 -8.28 -10.99 -0.38
N ASP A 22 -8.62 -9.99 0.42
CA ASP A 22 -8.88 -8.65 -0.08
C ASP A 22 -7.58 -7.90 -0.30
N GLN A 23 -7.50 -7.19 -1.42
CA GLN A 23 -6.38 -6.32 -1.75
C GLN A 23 -6.91 -4.95 -2.17
N ARG A 24 -6.20 -3.90 -1.75
CA ARG A 24 -6.40 -2.57 -2.28
C ARG A 24 -5.27 -2.21 -3.24
N ILE A 25 -5.59 -2.13 -4.52
CA ILE A 25 -4.63 -1.82 -5.59
C ILE A 25 -4.79 -0.34 -5.96
N PHE A 26 -3.68 0.38 -5.97
CA PHE A 26 -3.58 1.74 -6.51
C PHE A 26 -2.77 1.69 -7.80
N LYS A 27 -3.29 2.28 -8.88
CA LYS A 27 -2.56 2.37 -10.15
C LYS A 27 -1.43 3.39 -10.01
N HIS A 28 -0.44 3.30 -10.88
CA HIS A 28 0.62 4.30 -10.93
C HIS A 28 0.05 5.72 -11.12
N ASP A 29 -0.97 5.86 -11.97
CA ASP A 29 -1.63 7.13 -12.25
C ASP A 29 -2.44 7.68 -11.05
N ASP A 30 -2.74 6.85 -10.05
CA ASP A 30 -3.36 7.30 -8.79
C ASP A 30 -2.34 7.91 -7.83
N LEU A 31 -1.04 7.69 -8.04
CA LEU A 31 0.05 8.20 -7.21
C LEU A 31 0.43 9.62 -7.65
N PRO A 32 0.91 10.47 -6.72
CA PRO A 32 1.40 11.79 -7.09
C PRO A 32 2.61 11.68 -8.03
N ALA A 33 2.67 12.55 -9.03
CA ALA A 33 3.85 12.69 -9.88
C ALA A 33 5.02 13.21 -9.04
N VAL A 34 6.12 12.45 -9.01
CA VAL A 34 7.34 12.81 -8.29
C VAL A 34 8.55 12.73 -9.23
N LYS A 35 9.51 13.65 -9.08
CA LYS A 35 10.71 13.71 -9.92
C LYS A 35 11.79 12.71 -9.49
N ASP A 36 12.04 12.60 -8.19
CA ASP A 36 13.18 11.85 -7.66
C ASP A 36 12.76 10.66 -6.77
N LYS A 37 11.89 10.89 -5.78
CA LYS A 37 11.53 9.89 -4.76
C LYS A 37 10.05 9.95 -4.40
N LEU A 38 9.48 8.79 -4.10
CA LEU A 38 8.15 8.61 -3.52
C LEU A 38 8.30 8.06 -2.10
N SER A 39 7.76 8.79 -1.12
CA SER A 39 7.62 8.30 0.26
C SER A 39 6.19 7.82 0.49
N ILE A 40 6.03 6.69 1.17
CA ILE A 40 4.72 6.10 1.48
C ILE A 40 4.63 5.91 2.99
N THR A 41 3.57 6.41 3.58
CA THR A 41 3.25 6.22 5.00
C THR A 41 2.02 5.32 5.12
N LEU A 42 2.13 4.26 5.91
CA LEU A 42 1.05 3.31 6.16
C LEU A 42 0.65 3.35 7.63
N ARG A 43 -0.63 3.59 7.90
CA ARG A 43 -1.20 3.47 9.25
C ARG A 43 -2.05 2.22 9.32
N LEU A 44 -1.65 1.27 10.14
CA LEU A 44 -2.25 -0.06 10.21
C LEU A 44 -2.87 -0.28 11.59
N LYS A 45 -4.05 -0.91 11.62
CA LYS A 45 -4.66 -1.45 12.83
C LYS A 45 -4.90 -2.95 12.63
N LEU A 46 -3.89 -3.75 12.93
CA LEU A 46 -3.93 -5.20 12.75
C LEU A 46 -4.60 -5.85 13.97
N ARG A 47 -5.74 -6.51 13.77
CA ARG A 47 -6.41 -7.28 14.84
C ARG A 47 -5.82 -8.67 15.01
N ARG A 48 -5.41 -9.29 13.91
CA ARG A 48 -4.81 -10.62 13.86
C ARG A 48 -3.93 -10.69 12.62
N HIS A 49 -2.86 -11.47 12.70
CA HIS A 49 -1.92 -11.67 11.61
C HIS A 49 -1.56 -13.16 11.56
N GLY A 50 -1.74 -13.79 10.39
CA GLY A 50 -1.30 -15.17 10.17
C GLY A 50 0.22 -15.23 10.05
N SER A 51 0.86 -16.30 10.55
CA SER A 51 2.31 -16.49 10.45
C SER A 51 2.82 -16.53 9.00
N SER A 52 1.96 -16.85 8.03
CA SER A 52 2.27 -16.90 6.59
C SER A 52 2.01 -15.58 5.85
N TRP A 53 1.46 -14.54 6.49
CA TRP A 53 1.10 -13.29 5.83
C TRP A 53 2.26 -12.29 5.85
N ILE A 54 3.25 -12.45 4.99
CA ILE A 54 4.52 -11.71 5.14
C ILE A 54 4.53 -10.30 4.52
N THR A 55 3.48 -9.90 3.77
CA THR A 55 3.51 -8.68 2.95
C THR A 55 2.26 -7.82 3.16
N ILE A 56 2.47 -6.59 3.62
CA ILE A 56 1.39 -5.60 3.85
C ILE A 56 1.35 -4.55 2.73
N PHE A 57 2.49 -4.26 2.09
CA PHE A 57 2.58 -3.36 0.96
C PHE A 57 3.49 -3.98 -0.11
N HIS A 58 3.04 -3.93 -1.36
CA HIS A 58 3.74 -4.49 -2.50
C HIS A 58 3.71 -3.50 -3.67
N LYS A 59 4.87 -3.27 -4.31
CA LYS A 59 4.99 -2.45 -5.51
C LYS A 59 4.97 -3.33 -6.75
N GLY A 60 3.98 -3.14 -7.63
CA GLY A 60 3.83 -3.89 -8.89
C GLY A 60 2.89 -5.09 -8.76
N THR A 61 2.63 -5.78 -9.89
CA THR A 61 1.57 -6.81 -9.98
C THR A 61 2.01 -8.14 -10.59
N LYS A 62 3.31 -8.47 -10.61
CA LYS A 62 3.78 -9.73 -11.23
C LYS A 62 4.32 -10.73 -10.21
N GLN A 63 3.46 -11.68 -9.84
CA GLN A 63 3.69 -13.13 -9.78
C GLN A 63 5.12 -13.64 -9.41
N LEU A 64 5.75 -13.14 -8.33
CA LEU A 64 6.71 -13.93 -7.53
C LEU A 64 6.99 -13.21 -6.21
N VAL A 65 6.36 -13.64 -5.12
CA VAL A 65 6.78 -13.23 -3.77
C VAL A 65 7.86 -14.21 -3.33
N SER A 66 9.11 -13.82 -3.54
CA SER A 66 10.25 -14.34 -2.81
C SER A 66 11.14 -13.15 -2.48
N THR A 67 11.29 -12.85 -1.21
CA THR A 67 12.54 -12.25 -0.74
C THR A 67 13.50 -13.44 -0.57
N PRO A 68 14.53 -13.62 -1.42
CA PRO A 68 15.56 -14.61 -1.14
C PRO A 68 16.16 -14.28 0.23
N GLY A 69 16.25 -15.29 1.10
CA GLY A 69 16.91 -15.16 2.39
C GLY A 69 18.35 -14.67 2.21
N LEU A 70 18.81 -13.88 3.18
CA LEU A 70 20.24 -13.64 3.39
C LEU A 70 20.90 -14.90 3.93
#